data_AF-A0A959IDY9-F1
#
_entry.id   AF-A0A959IDY9-F1
#
_cell.length_a   1.000
_cell.length_b   1.000
_cell.length_c   1.000
_cell.angle_alpha   90.00
_cell.angle_beta   90.00
_cell.angle_gamma   90.00
#
_symmetry.space_group_name_H-M   'P 1'
#
loop_
_entity.id
_entity.type
_entity.pdbx_description
1 polymer ?
#
loop_
_entity_poly.entity_id
_entity_poly.type
_entity_poly.pdbx_seq_one_letter_code
_entity_poly.pdbx_strand_id
1 'polypeptide(L)'
;LPTATGCDSIINVNLNFLMEATVDLSPILCAGESIVVNGVVYDEDNPTGTEVLQAVNGCDSLVNVSLTFNDTITVELTPDLYPTESNTRNVMTYHKNNPTGKKLFTTSNGCDSLVL
;
A
#
# COMPACT_ATOMS: atom_id res chain seq x y z
N LEU A 1 6.54 -54.46 -31.19
CA LEU A 1 6.18 -55.49 -32.19
C LEU A 1 4.77 -55.16 -32.70
N PRO A 2 4.50 -55.09 -34.02
CA PRO A 2 3.15 -54.83 -34.53
C PRO A 2 2.35 -56.14 -34.63
N THR A 3 1.05 -56.10 -34.32
CA THR A 3 0.12 -57.24 -34.42
C THR A 3 -0.74 -57.14 -35.70
N ALA A 4 -1.05 -58.29 -36.27
CA ALA A 4 -1.51 -58.51 -37.66
C ALA A 4 -2.93 -58.05 -38.05
N THR A 5 -3.52 -57.03 -37.41
CA THR A 5 -4.85 -56.51 -37.78
C THR A 5 -5.00 -54.99 -37.68
N GLY A 6 -3.91 -54.22 -37.79
CA GLY A 6 -3.91 -52.82 -38.28
C GLY A 6 -4.92 -51.82 -37.67
N CYS A 7 -5.49 -52.09 -36.49
CA CYS A 7 -6.33 -51.16 -35.77
C CYS A 7 -5.46 -50.38 -34.79
N ASP A 8 -4.72 -49.41 -35.31
CA ASP A 8 -4.07 -48.43 -34.46
C ASP A 8 -5.15 -47.44 -33.98
N SER A 9 -5.27 -47.27 -32.67
CA SER A 9 -6.19 -46.28 -32.10
C SER A 9 -5.55 -44.90 -32.17
N ILE A 10 -6.28 -43.92 -32.69
CA ILE A 10 -5.86 -42.51 -32.67
C ILE A 10 -6.48 -41.86 -31.44
N ILE A 11 -5.64 -41.28 -30.57
CA ILE A 11 -6.06 -40.42 -29.47
C ILE A 11 -5.87 -38.98 -29.93
N ASN A 12 -6.97 -38.23 -30.01
CA ASN A 12 -6.93 -36.79 -30.29
C ASN A 12 -6.94 -36.04 -28.95
N VAL A 13 -5.88 -35.27 -28.67
CA VAL A 13 -5.78 -34.41 -27.49
C VAL A 13 -5.91 -32.95 -27.92
N ASN A 14 -6.92 -32.26 -27.40
CA ASN A 14 -7.06 -30.81 -27.54
C ASN A 14 -6.84 -30.17 -26.17
N LEU A 15 -5.85 -29.29 -26.07
CA LEU A 15 -5.52 -28.56 -24.85
C LEU A 15 -5.99 -27.10 -25.00
N ASN A 16 -6.68 -26.59 -23.99
CA ASN A 16 -6.94 -25.17 -23.83
C ASN A 16 -6.00 -24.62 -22.77
N PHE A 17 -5.18 -23.64 -23.15
CA PHE A 17 -4.31 -22.91 -22.21
C PHE A 17 -5.07 -21.68 -21.72
N LEU A 18 -5.15 -21.54 -20.40
CA LEU A 18 -5.66 -20.33 -19.75
C LEU A 18 -4.50 -19.36 -19.55
N MET A 19 -4.79 -18.06 -19.67
CA MET A 19 -3.79 -16.99 -19.52
C MET A 19 -3.54 -16.71 -18.04
N GLU A 20 -2.27 -16.53 -17.65
CA GLU A 20 -1.90 -16.01 -16.34
C GLU A 20 -2.39 -14.56 -16.23
N ALA A 21 -3.03 -14.22 -15.12
CA ALA A 21 -3.49 -12.86 -14.87
C ALA A 21 -2.37 -12.06 -14.19
N THR A 22 -1.96 -10.94 -14.78
CA THR A 22 -1.01 -10.00 -14.16
C THR A 22 -1.76 -8.77 -13.65
N VAL A 23 -1.50 -8.39 -12.40
CA VAL A 23 -2.06 -7.21 -11.75
C VAL A 23 -0.92 -6.33 -11.25
N ASP A 24 -0.98 -5.03 -11.56
CA ASP A 24 -0.04 -4.05 -11.01
C ASP A 24 -0.69 -3.30 -9.84
N LEU A 25 -0.03 -3.32 -8.69
CA LEU A 25 -0.44 -2.68 -7.45
C LEU A 25 0.55 -1.54 -7.12
N SER A 26 0.14 -0.30 -7.39
CA SER A 26 0.98 0.89 -7.18
C SER A 26 0.35 1.98 -6.30
N PRO A 27 0.00 1.69 -5.04
CA PRO A 27 -0.56 2.68 -4.15
C PRO A 27 0.50 3.68 -3.68
N ILE A 28 0.01 4.86 -3.26
CA ILE A 28 0.78 5.85 -2.53
C ILE A 28 0.42 5.70 -1.05
N LEU A 29 1.40 5.41 -0.21
CA LEU A 29 1.25 5.29 1.24
C LEU A 29 1.88 6.49 1.95
N CYS A 30 1.63 6.63 3.24
CA CYS A 30 2.37 7.56 4.08
C CYS A 30 3.67 6.93 4.61
N ALA A 31 4.68 7.75 4.88
CA ALA A 31 5.90 7.29 5.54
C ALA A 31 5.55 6.52 6.83
N GLY A 32 6.18 5.36 7.02
CA GLY A 32 5.89 4.43 8.12
C GLY A 32 4.66 3.54 7.93
N GLU A 33 3.88 3.68 6.85
CA GLU A 33 2.80 2.74 6.53
C GLU A 33 3.28 1.54 5.71
N SER A 34 2.48 0.47 5.70
CA SER A 34 2.77 -0.75 4.95
C SER A 34 1.50 -1.41 4.45
N ILE A 35 1.65 -2.28 3.46
CA ILE A 35 0.61 -3.22 3.03
C ILE A 35 1.13 -4.65 3.09
N VAL A 36 0.21 -5.62 3.15
CA VAL A 36 0.54 -7.04 3.08
C VAL A 36 -0.03 -7.63 1.81
N VAL A 37 0.82 -8.21 0.97
CA VAL A 37 0.44 -8.91 -0.26
C VAL A 37 0.97 -10.33 -0.17
N ASN A 38 0.09 -11.31 -0.25
CA ASN A 38 0.46 -12.74 -0.19
C ASN A 38 1.30 -13.13 1.07
N GLY A 39 1.10 -12.42 2.18
CA GLY A 39 1.85 -12.63 3.43
C GLY A 39 3.21 -11.92 3.49
N VAL A 40 3.63 -11.23 2.43
CA VAL A 40 4.83 -10.39 2.40
C VAL A 40 4.44 -8.95 2.74
N VAL A 41 5.20 -8.33 3.64
CA VAL A 41 5.04 -6.91 4.00
C VAL A 41 5.80 -6.06 2.99
N TYR A 42 5.12 -5.07 2.43
CA TYR A 42 5.71 -4.05 1.57
C TYR A 42 5.59 -2.68 2.26
N ASP A 43 6.72 -2.01 2.42
CA ASP A 43 6.93 -0.75 3.16
C ASP A 43 8.08 0.06 2.55
N GLU A 44 8.60 1.08 3.24
CA GLU A 44 9.68 1.94 2.74
C GLU A 44 11.01 1.19 2.54
N ASP A 45 11.25 0.14 3.31
CA ASP A 45 12.45 -0.71 3.20
C ASP A 45 12.27 -1.81 2.15
N ASN A 46 11.02 -2.17 1.82
CA ASN A 46 10.65 -3.13 0.79
C ASN A 46 9.51 -2.59 -0.12
N PRO A 47 9.79 -1.62 -1.01
CA PRO A 47 8.74 -0.90 -1.74
C PRO A 47 8.28 -1.61 -3.01
N THR A 48 9.01 -2.60 -3.51
CA THR A 48 8.72 -3.27 -4.79
C THR A 48 8.88 -4.77 -4.69
N GLY A 49 8.12 -5.52 -5.50
CA GLY A 49 8.26 -6.98 -5.60
C GLY A 49 7.20 -7.60 -6.49
N THR A 50 7.22 -8.94 -6.55
CA THR A 50 6.25 -9.72 -7.33
C THR A 50 5.78 -10.91 -6.51
N GLU A 51 4.47 -11.07 -6.38
CA GLU A 51 3.83 -12.19 -5.70
C GLU A 51 3.13 -13.13 -6.69
N VAL A 52 3.17 -14.43 -6.40
CA VAL A 52 2.43 -15.45 -7.15
C VAL A 52 1.23 -15.90 -6.32
N LEU A 53 0.02 -15.64 -6.82
CA LEU A 53 -1.22 -16.10 -6.21
C LEU A 53 -1.67 -17.37 -6.92
N GLN A 54 -1.57 -18.51 -6.22
CA GLN A 54 -1.97 -19.80 -6.77
C GLN A 54 -3.48 -19.89 -6.92
N ALA A 55 -3.95 -20.14 -8.14
CA ALA A 55 -5.36 -20.44 -8.37
C ALA A 55 -5.63 -21.93 -8.18
N VAL A 56 -6.84 -22.26 -7.71
CA VAL A 56 -7.30 -23.65 -7.52
C VAL A 56 -7.20 -24.49 -8.79
N ASN A 57 -7.20 -23.85 -9.96
CA ASN A 57 -7.16 -24.50 -11.28
C ASN A 57 -5.76 -24.52 -11.92
N GLY A 58 -4.71 -24.09 -11.22
CA GLY A 58 -3.32 -24.08 -11.72
C GLY A 58 -2.99 -22.95 -12.70
N CYS A 59 -3.86 -21.93 -12.80
CA CYS A 59 -3.58 -20.69 -13.52
C CYS A 59 -3.21 -19.63 -12.50
N ASP A 60 -1.93 -19.58 -12.15
CA ASP A 60 -1.44 -18.65 -11.15
C ASP A 60 -1.58 -17.21 -11.66
N SER A 61 -1.77 -16.28 -10.73
CA SER A 61 -1.77 -14.85 -11.03
C SER A 61 -0.50 -14.20 -10.48
N LEU A 62 0.03 -13.23 -11.21
CA LEU A 62 1.16 -12.41 -10.79
C LEU A 62 0.67 -11.06 -10.29
N VAL A 63 1.15 -10.64 -9.12
CA VAL A 63 0.92 -9.29 -8.59
C VAL A 63 2.26 -8.57 -8.52
N ASN A 64 2.43 -7.53 -9.33
CA ASN A 64 3.60 -6.65 -9.24
C ASN A 64 3.28 -5.52 -8.27
N VAL A 65 4.08 -5.37 -7.22
CA VAL A 65 3.95 -4.30 -6.22
C VAL A 65 4.97 -3.21 -6.51
N SER A 66 4.51 -1.95 -6.52
CA SER A 66 5.37 -0.77 -6.65
C SER A 66 4.82 0.39 -5.82
N LEU A 67 5.23 0.46 -4.56
CA LEU A 67 4.81 1.49 -3.62
C LEU A 67 5.51 2.83 -3.87
N THR A 68 4.79 3.90 -3.57
CA THR A 68 5.37 5.25 -3.43
C THR A 68 4.94 5.82 -2.08
N PHE A 69 5.75 6.71 -1.50
CA PHE A 69 5.53 7.21 -0.15
C PHE A 69 5.48 8.74 -0.14
N ASN A 70 4.52 9.28 0.59
CA ASN A 70 4.44 10.70 0.92
C ASN A 70 4.95 10.91 2.35
N ASP A 71 5.79 11.93 2.53
CA ASP A 71 6.26 12.32 3.86
C ASP A 71 5.12 12.76 4.78
N THR A 72 5.20 12.38 6.04
CA THR A 72 4.38 12.98 7.09
C THR A 72 4.98 14.32 7.49
N ILE A 73 4.26 15.42 7.25
CA ILE A 73 4.74 16.76 7.60
C ILE A 73 4.39 17.06 9.06
N THR A 74 5.38 17.25 9.92
CA THR A 74 5.15 17.80 11.27
C THR A 74 5.54 19.28 11.29
N VAL A 75 4.66 20.14 11.78
CA VAL A 75 4.93 21.58 11.93
C VAL A 75 4.93 21.93 13.41
N GLU A 76 6.08 22.32 13.95
CA GLU A 76 6.14 22.86 15.32
C GLU A 76 5.86 24.36 15.28
N LEU A 77 4.87 24.82 16.05
CA LEU A 77 4.59 26.23 16.23
C LEU A 77 4.95 26.65 17.65
N THR A 78 5.97 27.48 17.78
CA THR A 78 6.33 28.11 19.06
C THR A 78 5.90 29.59 19.04
N PRO A 79 4.63 29.93 19.33
CA PRO A 79 4.24 31.33 19.40
C PRO A 79 4.82 31.97 20.67
N ASP A 80 5.61 33.04 20.49
CA ASP A 80 5.94 33.94 21.60
C ASP A 80 4.65 34.69 22.01
N LEU A 81 4.16 34.42 23.22
CA LEU A 81 2.99 35.09 23.79
C LEU A 81 3.36 35.73 25.11
N TYR A 82 2.99 36.99 25.29
CA TYR A 82 3.05 37.63 26.59
C TYR A 82 2.01 37.02 27.55
N PRO A 83 2.17 37.14 28.89
CA PRO A 83 1.30 36.48 29.88
C PRO A 83 -0.20 36.81 29.79
N THR A 84 -0.56 37.92 29.14
CA THR A 84 -1.94 38.39 28.94
C THR A 84 -2.46 38.14 27.53
N GLU A 85 -1.63 37.60 26.64
CA GLU A 85 -2.00 37.34 25.26
C GLU A 85 -2.54 35.93 25.08
N SER A 86 -3.35 35.79 24.04
CA SER A 86 -3.83 34.51 23.57
C SER A 86 -3.76 34.46 22.06
N ASN A 87 -3.41 33.31 21.51
CA ASN A 87 -3.43 33.08 20.07
C ASN A 87 -4.39 31.92 19.76
N THR A 88 -5.38 32.19 18.91
CA THR A 88 -6.28 31.15 18.41
C THR A 88 -5.86 30.71 17.02
N ARG A 89 -5.54 29.42 16.88
CA ARG A 89 -5.28 28.77 15.60
C ARG A 89 -6.15 27.53 15.50
N ASN A 90 -6.91 27.41 14.42
CA ASN A 90 -7.66 26.19 14.10
C ASN A 90 -8.54 25.66 15.25
N VAL A 91 -9.29 26.57 15.91
CA VAL A 91 -10.20 26.33 17.04
C VAL A 91 -9.51 26.09 18.39
N MET A 92 -8.17 26.11 18.44
CA MET A 92 -7.41 25.94 19.68
C MET A 92 -6.80 27.26 20.14
N THR A 93 -6.94 27.56 21.44
CA THR A 93 -6.49 28.83 22.05
C THR A 93 -5.31 28.60 22.98
N TYR A 94 -4.16 29.13 22.58
CA TYR A 94 -2.91 29.07 23.33
C TYR A 94 -2.76 30.31 24.22
N HIS A 95 -2.38 30.10 25.48
CA HIS A 95 -2.16 31.15 26.49
C HIS A 95 -1.31 30.59 27.64
N LYS A 96 -0.93 31.40 28.63
CA LYS A 96 -0.05 31.01 29.76
C LYS A 96 -0.45 29.70 30.47
N ASN A 97 -1.75 29.40 30.58
CA ASN A 97 -2.27 28.20 31.24
C ASN A 97 -2.55 27.03 30.26
N ASN A 98 -2.38 27.26 28.96
CA ASN A 98 -2.47 26.27 27.89
C ASN A 98 -1.40 26.55 26.82
N PRO A 99 -0.10 26.37 27.15
CA PRO A 99 1.00 26.79 26.28
C PRO A 99 1.30 25.82 25.13
N THR A 100 0.77 24.60 25.18
CA THR A 100 1.04 23.52 24.20
C THR A 100 -0.25 22.82 23.81
N GLY A 101 -0.35 22.34 22.57
CA GLY A 101 -1.51 21.58 22.12
C GLY A 101 -1.23 20.87 20.81
N LYS A 102 -1.65 19.61 20.71
CA LYS A 102 -1.47 18.80 19.50
C LYS A 102 -2.75 18.78 18.70
N LYS A 103 -2.68 19.04 17.40
CA LYS A 103 -3.82 18.81 16.49
C LYS A 103 -3.36 18.16 15.19
N LEU A 104 -4.11 17.15 14.77
CA LEU A 104 -3.92 16.42 13.52
C LEU A 104 -4.65 17.17 12.39
N PHE A 105 -3.95 17.42 11.28
CA PHE A 105 -4.50 18.02 10.08
C PHE A 105 -4.49 17.01 8.95
N THR A 106 -5.67 16.73 8.39
CA THR A 106 -5.80 15.89 7.20
C THR A 106 -5.33 16.66 5.97
N THR A 107 -4.22 16.26 5.36
CA THR A 107 -3.85 16.74 4.01
C THR A 107 -4.66 15.96 2.97
N SER A 108 -4.74 16.46 1.72
CA SER A 108 -5.52 15.85 0.63
C SER A 108 -5.11 14.41 0.29
N ASN A 109 -3.96 13.96 0.79
CA ASN A 109 -3.36 12.67 0.45
C ASN A 109 -3.36 11.68 1.65
N GLY A 110 -4.00 12.02 2.77
CA GLY A 110 -4.12 11.12 3.94
C GLY A 110 -2.87 11.02 4.83
N CYS A 111 -1.75 11.64 4.44
CA CYS A 111 -0.55 11.71 5.27
C CYS A 111 -0.67 12.91 6.19
N ASP A 112 -1.23 12.64 7.36
CA ASP A 112 -1.65 13.63 8.32
C ASP A 112 -0.48 14.47 8.83
N SER A 113 -0.72 15.76 8.98
CA SER A 113 0.23 16.66 9.60
C SER A 113 -0.04 16.78 11.09
N LEU A 114 0.99 16.57 11.91
CA LEU A 114 0.92 16.91 13.33
C LEU A 114 1.39 18.35 13.51
N VAL A 115 0.55 19.20 14.10
CA VAL A 115 1.00 20.50 14.61
C VAL A 115 1.21 20.38 16.11
N LEU A 116 2.43 20.63 16.55
CA LEU A 116 2.88 20.64 17.95
C LEU A 116 2.94 22.07 18.51
#